data_AF-A0A495RKB4-F1
#
_entry.id   AF-A0A495RKB4-F1
#
_cell.length_a   1.000
_cell.length_b   1.000
_cell.length_c   1.000
_cell.angle_alpha   90.00
_cell.angle_beta   90.00
_cell.angle_gamma   90.00
#
_symmetry.space_group_name_H-M   'P 1'
#
loop_
_entity.id
_entity.type
_entity.pdbx_description
1 polymer ?
#
loop_
_entity_poly.entity_id
_entity_poly.type
_entity_poly.pdbx_seq_one_letter_code
_entity_poly.pdbx_strand_id
1 'polypeptide(L)' 'MKKMIVILVTSLVFLSGCNTIAGAGEDIQDGGSTITKAADDVKSAL' A
#
# COMPACT_ATOMS: atom_id res chain seq x y z
N MET A 1 -5.77 -10.49 -31.79
CA MET A 1 -4.66 -9.55 -31.49
C MET A 1 -4.92 -8.71 -30.23
N LYS A 2 -5.98 -7.89 -30.17
CA LYS A 2 -6.28 -7.04 -28.99
C LYS A 2 -6.36 -7.79 -27.64
N LYS A 3 -6.97 -8.99 -27.61
CA LYS A 3 -7.08 -9.79 -26.37
C LYS A 3 -5.71 -10.24 -25.81
N MET A 4 -4.74 -10.53 -26.68
CA MET A 4 -3.40 -10.93 -26.26
C MET A 4 -2.64 -9.75 -25.65
N ILE A 5 -2.82 -8.55 -26.20
CA ILE A 5 -2.24 -7.32 -25.64
C ILE A 5 -2.79 -7.05 -24.24
N VAL A 6 -4.11 -7.19 -24.04
CA VAL A 6 -4.71 -6.99 -22.71
C VAL A 6 -4.16 -7.99 -21.69
N ILE A 7 -4.06 -9.26 -22.04
CA ILE A 7 -3.50 -10.29 -21.15
C ILE A 7 -2.04 -9.96 -20.78
N LEU A 8 -1.26 -9.50 -21.75
CA LEU A 8 0.16 -9.17 -21.56
C LEU A 8 0.35 -7.92 -20.68
N VAL A 9 -0.49 -6.90 -20.84
CA VAL A 9 -0.46 -5.69 -19.99
C VAL A 9 -0.89 -6.01 -18.57
N THR A 10 -1.97 -6.76 -18.38
CA THR A 10 -2.45 -7.12 -17.04
C THR A 10 -1.44 -7.98 -16.29
N SER A 11 -0.78 -8.92 -16.97
CA SER A 11 0.26 -9.76 -16.36
C SER A 11 1.48 -8.94 -15.94
N LEU A 12 1.91 -7.96 -16.75
CA LEU A 12 2.98 -7.03 -16.38
C LEU A 12 2.62 -6.21 -15.14
N VAL A 13 1.41 -5.65 -15.09
CA VAL A 13 0.92 -4.87 -13.93
C VAL A 13 0.88 -5.75 -12.68
N PHE A 14 0.39 -6.98 -12.80
CA PHE A 14 0.31 -7.93 -11.69
C PHE A 14 1.71 -8.30 -11.16
N LEU A 15 2.67 -8.53 -12.07
CA LEU A 15 4.06 -8.86 -11.70
C LEU A 15 4.77 -7.67 -11.03
N SER A 16 4.57 -6.45 -11.53
CA SER A 16 5.08 -5.24 -10.88
C SER A 16 4.38 -4.93 -9.55
N GLY A 17 3.10 -5.29 -9.44
CA GLY A 17 2.27 -5.04 -8.28
C GLY A 17 2.76 -5.76 -7.02
N CYS A 18 3.33 -6.96 -7.17
CA CYS A 18 3.89 -7.70 -6.02
C CYS A 18 4.96 -6.91 -5.25
N ASN A 19 5.76 -6.06 -5.93
CA ASN A 19 6.78 -5.24 -5.29
C ASN A 19 6.29 -3.84 -4.91
N THR A 20 5.40 -3.22 -5.70
CA THR A 20 4.84 -1.89 -5.39
C THR A 20 3.88 -1.93 -4.18
N ILE A 21 3.12 -3.01 -3.99
CA ILE A 21 2.18 -3.15 -2.86
C ILE A 21 2.93 -3.21 -1.52
N ALA A 22 4.13 -3.78 -1.48
CA ALA A 22 4.93 -3.83 -0.26
C ALA A 22 5.36 -2.43 0.19
N GLY A 23 5.94 -1.63 -0.70
CA GLY A 23 6.33 -0.24 -0.39
C GLY A 23 5.14 0.64 -0.02
N ALA A 24 4.03 0.54 -0.78
CA ALA A 24 2.80 1.26 -0.43
C ALA A 24 2.22 0.81 0.93
N GLY A 25 2.39 -0.46 1.30
CA GLY A 25 1.99 -0.99 2.60
C GLY A 25 2.83 -0.45 3.75
N GLU A 26 4.14 -0.26 3.53
CA GLU A 26 5.07 0.34 4.50
C GLU A 26 4.72 1.81 4.76
N ASP A 27 4.49 2.59 3.70
CA ASP A 27 4.06 3.99 3.81
C ASP A 27 2.73 4.12 4.58
N ILE A 28 1.78 3.21 4.35
CA ILE A 28 0.50 3.17 5.07
C ILE A 28 0.71 2.83 6.56
N GLN A 29 1.59 1.88 6.87
CA GLN A 29 1.86 1.50 8.26
C GLN A 29 2.53 2.63 9.04
N ASP A 30 3.49 3.33 8.44
CA ASP A 30 4.19 4.45 9.09
C ASP A 30 3.24 5.62 9.37
N GLY A 31 2.40 5.96 8.39
CA GLY A 31 1.34 6.95 8.57
C GLY A 31 0.35 6.55 9.68
N GLY A 32 -0.09 5.29 9.67
CA GLY A 32 -0.99 4.74 10.69
C GLY A 32 -0.37 4.77 12.09
N SER A 33 0.89 4.35 12.23
CA SER A 33 1.63 4.35 13.51
C SER A 33 1.70 5.76 14.12
N THR A 34 1.92 6.76 13.27
CA THR A 34 1.97 8.17 13.70
C THR A 34 0.61 8.63 14.26
N ILE A 35 -0.47 8.29 13.59
CA ILE A 35 -1.83 8.62 14.05
C ILE A 35 -2.16 7.88 15.35
N THR A 36 -1.82 6.60 15.45
CA THR A 36 -2.03 5.80 16.67
C THR A 36 -1.29 6.39 17.87
N LYS A 37 -0.02 6.77 17.70
CA LYS A 37 0.76 7.43 18.76
C LYS A 37 0.11 8.73 19.21
N ALA A 38 -0.29 9.59 18.27
CA ALA A 38 -0.96 10.84 18.62
C ALA A 38 -2.28 10.61 19.39
N ALA A 39 -3.03 9.56 19.03
CA ALA A 39 -4.25 9.19 19.73
C ALA A 39 -3.96 8.65 21.15
N ASP A 40 -2.93 7.82 21.31
CA ASP A 40 -2.49 7.32 22.61
C ASP A 40 -1.98 8.44 23.51
N ASP A 41 -1.21 9.39 22.98
CA ASP A 41 -0.72 10.56 23.73
C ASP A 41 -1.87 11.40 24.29
N VAL A 42 -2.92 11.65 23.49
CA VAL A 42 -4.12 12.36 23.95
C VAL A 42 -4.87 11.57 25.00
N LYS A 43 -5.04 10.26 24.79
CA LYS A 43 -5.72 9.38 25.75
C LYS A 43 -5.01 9.35 27.10
N SER A 44 -3.68 9.38 27.11
CA SER A 44 -2.86 9.41 28.32
C SER A 44 -2.84 10.77 29.03
N ALA A 45 -3.27 11.84 28.37
CA ALA A 45 -3.37 13.19 28.94
C ALA A 45 -4.75 13.52 29.56
N LEU A 46 -5.71 12.59 29.46
CA LEU A 46 -7.03 12.64 30.10
C LEU A 46 -7.02 11.92 31.46
#